data_AF-A0A9P7DTC2-F1
#
_entry.id   AF-A0A9P7DTC2-F1
#
_cell.length_a   1.000
_cell.length_b   1.000
_cell.length_c   1.000
_cell.angle_alpha   90.00
_cell.angle_beta   90.00
_cell.angle_gamma   90.00
#
_symmetry.space_group_name_H-M   'P 1'
#
loop_
_entity.id
_entity.type
_entity.pdbx_description
1 polymer ?
#
loop_
_entity_poly.entity_id
_entity_poly.type
_entity_poly.pdbx_seq_one_letter_code
_entity_poly.pdbx_strand_id
1 'polypeptide(L)'
;MKKGSIHLLVYCAQSAQDPSALQRNYKLLSKVKRNVPIVLVVTGLENQQPEMEDWWRINETSISDLGMNFAGHACITALTMNEDDTDGVKQRHEQSYRAVCNLIEQRYLQNVTRVHSVPTIPPARQTKNIVLFGEAGAGKSSVVNLMAGEEVAVTSLSMRRCTLNWQDYTIHFGGKSYKVFDTTGIEESGLEKEEYLTAVANAYMFIKALDAEGGVDLLLFCVRAGRFTAALQSNYRFFYEFLCEKKVPIVLAITNLEREQRMEDWWEREHGIFTRYQIHVAGHACITAVNGSPGRHQQRYEDSRVAIRKLVEEKIASEGWGGGRIKFMMLVRALKKISVKSLHIKKRTLASQLKERCGMSGETARQLADMIEQGEATATTCGSSFDT
;
A
#
# COMPACT_ATOMS: atom_id res chain seq x y z
N MET A 1 -6.28 13.90 -14.20
CA MET A 1 -7.58 13.61 -13.53
C MET A 1 -7.71 14.57 -12.34
N LYS A 2 -8.91 15.09 -12.05
CA LYS A 2 -9.10 15.99 -10.91
C LYS A 2 -9.19 15.16 -9.62
N LYS A 3 -8.44 15.55 -8.58
CA LYS A 3 -8.45 14.92 -7.26
C LYS A 3 -9.86 14.97 -6.66
N GLY A 4 -10.36 13.84 -6.12
CA GLY A 4 -11.70 13.75 -5.49
C GLY A 4 -12.87 13.39 -6.42
N SER A 5 -12.64 13.04 -7.70
CA SER A 5 -13.72 12.54 -8.56
C SER A 5 -14.11 11.09 -8.22
N ILE A 6 -15.41 10.78 -8.28
CA ILE A 6 -15.91 9.39 -8.20
C ILE A 6 -15.59 8.71 -9.53
N HIS A 7 -14.89 7.57 -9.50
CA HIS A 7 -14.38 6.88 -10.69
C HIS A 7 -15.15 5.60 -11.04
N LEU A 8 -15.87 5.04 -10.07
CA LEU A 8 -16.66 3.82 -10.22
C LEU A 8 -17.81 3.90 -9.22
N LEU A 9 -19.01 3.54 -9.67
CA LEU A 9 -20.16 3.32 -8.79
C LEU A 9 -20.40 1.81 -8.69
N VAL A 10 -20.35 1.29 -7.47
CA VAL A 10 -20.69 -0.11 -7.19
C VAL A 10 -22.13 -0.14 -6.70
N TYR A 11 -23.03 -0.70 -7.51
CA TYR A 11 -24.43 -0.87 -7.13
C TYR A 11 -24.64 -2.30 -6.63
N CYS A 12 -24.86 -2.46 -5.33
CA CYS A 12 -25.19 -3.76 -4.75
C CYS A 12 -26.70 -4.00 -4.77
N ALA A 13 -27.13 -5.15 -5.28
CA ALA A 13 -28.53 -5.58 -5.36
C ALA A 13 -28.66 -7.04 -4.94
N GLN A 14 -29.76 -7.42 -4.32
CA GLN A 14 -30.02 -8.81 -3.98
C GLN A 14 -30.65 -9.54 -5.16
N SER A 15 -30.33 -10.82 -5.34
CA SER A 15 -30.83 -11.68 -6.42
C SER A 15 -32.36 -11.78 -6.49
N ALA A 16 -33.05 -11.64 -5.35
CA ALA A 16 -34.50 -11.66 -5.22
C ALA A 16 -35.18 -10.28 -5.38
N GLN A 17 -34.41 -9.23 -5.69
CA GLN A 17 -34.94 -7.88 -5.79
C GLN A 17 -35.84 -7.72 -7.03
N ASP A 18 -36.98 -7.03 -6.85
CA ASP A 18 -37.89 -6.67 -7.94
C ASP A 18 -37.14 -5.93 -9.06
N PRO A 19 -37.18 -6.43 -10.32
CA PRO A 19 -36.55 -5.78 -11.48
C PRO A 19 -36.95 -4.30 -11.65
N SER A 20 -38.16 -3.92 -11.23
CA SER A 20 -38.64 -2.54 -11.28
C SER A 20 -37.90 -1.63 -10.30
N ALA A 21 -37.59 -2.15 -9.11
CA ALA A 21 -36.81 -1.44 -8.10
C ALA A 21 -35.34 -1.28 -8.53
N LEU A 22 -34.76 -2.33 -9.10
CA LEU A 22 -33.42 -2.32 -9.68
C LEU A 22 -33.31 -1.26 -10.79
N GLN A 23 -34.26 -1.27 -11.73
CA GLN A 23 -34.31 -0.31 -12.84
C GLN A 23 -34.47 1.13 -12.35
N ARG A 24 -35.34 1.38 -11.37
CA ARG A 24 -35.54 2.71 -10.79
C ARG A 24 -34.26 3.27 -10.17
N ASN A 25 -33.55 2.44 -9.40
CA ASN A 25 -32.30 2.84 -8.74
C ASN A 25 -31.18 3.08 -9.76
N TYR A 26 -31.06 2.23 -10.77
CA TYR A 26 -30.10 2.43 -11.86
C TYR A 26 -30.34 3.75 -12.61
N LYS A 27 -31.60 4.08 -12.92
CA LYS A 27 -31.98 5.36 -13.55
C LYS A 27 -31.65 6.58 -12.69
N LEU A 28 -31.69 6.45 -11.35
CA LEU A 28 -31.28 7.52 -10.44
C LEU A 28 -29.75 7.68 -10.43
N LEU A 29 -29.01 6.58 -10.25
CA LEU A 29 -27.55 6.59 -10.18
C LEU A 29 -26.91 7.12 -11.48
N SER A 30 -27.41 6.70 -12.63
CA SER A 30 -26.94 7.17 -13.95
C SER A 30 -27.18 8.67 -14.18
N LYS A 31 -28.18 9.27 -13.54
CA LYS A 31 -28.44 10.72 -13.60
C LYS A 31 -27.51 11.55 -12.71
N VAL A 32 -27.11 11.01 -11.56
CA VAL A 32 -26.27 11.73 -10.58
C VAL A 32 -24.84 11.94 -11.11
N LYS A 33 -24.31 10.98 -11.90
CA LYS A 33 -22.98 11.07 -12.51
C LYS A 33 -22.96 10.48 -13.92
N ARG A 34 -23.27 11.30 -14.93
CA ARG A 34 -23.45 10.89 -16.35
C ARG A 34 -22.26 10.19 -17.02
N ASN A 35 -21.05 10.23 -16.43
CA ASN A 35 -19.82 9.67 -17.03
C ASN A 35 -19.06 8.74 -16.09
N VAL A 36 -19.69 8.25 -15.02
CA VAL A 36 -19.05 7.30 -14.10
C VAL A 36 -19.59 5.90 -14.40
N PRO A 37 -18.71 4.91 -14.68
CA PRO A 37 -19.16 3.54 -14.90
C PRO A 37 -19.86 3.00 -13.65
N ILE A 38 -20.99 2.32 -13.85
CA ILE A 38 -21.75 1.66 -12.80
C ILE A 38 -21.58 0.16 -12.99
N VAL A 39 -21.11 -0.54 -11.96
CA VAL A 39 -21.04 -2.01 -11.94
C VAL A 39 -22.10 -2.57 -11.00
N LEU A 40 -22.60 -3.78 -11.29
CA LEU A 40 -23.60 -4.47 -10.47
C LEU A 40 -22.93 -5.54 -9.58
N VAL A 41 -23.21 -5.53 -8.29
CA VAL A 41 -22.84 -6.65 -7.39
C VAL A 41 -24.12 -7.32 -6.93
N VAL A 42 -24.33 -8.56 -7.35
CA VAL A 42 -25.54 -9.33 -7.04
C VAL A 42 -25.27 -10.20 -5.81
N THR A 43 -25.98 -9.97 -4.72
CA THR A 43 -25.85 -10.71 -3.47
C THR A 43 -26.97 -11.74 -3.29
N GLY A 44 -26.84 -12.65 -2.33
CA GLY A 44 -27.89 -13.65 -2.04
C GLY A 44 -27.87 -14.84 -2.99
N LEU A 45 -26.68 -15.28 -3.42
CA LEU A 45 -26.49 -16.38 -4.37
C LEU A 45 -25.83 -17.62 -3.73
N GLU A 46 -25.84 -17.69 -2.40
CA GLU A 46 -25.32 -18.82 -1.61
C GLU A 46 -25.84 -20.18 -2.06
N ASN A 47 -27.11 -20.25 -2.49
CA ASN A 47 -27.78 -21.48 -2.89
C ASN A 47 -27.87 -21.66 -4.41
N GLN A 48 -27.30 -20.74 -5.20
CA GLN A 48 -27.34 -20.80 -6.66
C GLN A 48 -26.40 -21.91 -7.18
N GLN A 49 -26.92 -22.87 -7.94
CA GLN A 49 -26.17 -24.01 -8.47
C GLN A 49 -26.24 -24.06 -10.00
N PRO A 50 -25.19 -24.55 -10.69
CA PRO A 50 -23.88 -24.95 -10.15
C PRO A 50 -22.99 -23.77 -9.71
N GLU A 51 -23.11 -22.60 -10.33
CA GLU A 51 -22.25 -21.44 -10.07
C GLU A 51 -23.08 -20.19 -9.72
N MET A 52 -22.55 -19.30 -8.86
CA MET A 52 -23.22 -18.03 -8.56
C MET A 52 -23.43 -17.18 -9.83
N GLU A 53 -22.49 -17.25 -10.78
CA GLU A 53 -22.51 -16.52 -12.06
C GLU A 53 -23.68 -16.91 -12.98
N ASP A 54 -24.30 -18.07 -12.76
CA ASP A 54 -25.48 -18.48 -13.53
C ASP A 54 -26.63 -17.49 -13.41
N TRP A 55 -26.74 -16.79 -12.28
CA TRP A 55 -27.74 -15.75 -12.12
C TRP A 55 -27.57 -14.66 -13.17
N TRP A 56 -26.34 -14.19 -13.43
CA TRP A 56 -26.11 -13.18 -14.45
C TRP A 56 -26.46 -13.72 -15.85
N ARG A 57 -25.98 -14.92 -16.19
CA ARG A 57 -26.26 -15.57 -17.48
C ARG A 57 -27.75 -15.65 -17.80
N ILE A 58 -28.59 -15.85 -16.79
CA ILE A 58 -30.05 -15.92 -16.94
C ILE A 58 -30.68 -14.53 -17.08
N ASN A 59 -30.16 -13.52 -16.37
CA ASN A 59 -30.82 -12.23 -16.22
C ASN A 59 -30.24 -11.10 -17.10
N GLU A 60 -29.09 -11.29 -17.72
CA GLU A 60 -28.39 -10.28 -18.52
C GLU A 60 -29.26 -9.66 -19.62
N THR A 61 -30.02 -10.50 -20.33
CA THR A 61 -30.92 -10.05 -21.41
C THR A 61 -32.04 -9.17 -20.86
N SER A 62 -32.73 -9.62 -19.81
CA SER A 62 -33.79 -8.85 -19.15
C SER A 62 -33.28 -7.54 -18.55
N ILE A 63 -32.10 -7.55 -17.94
CA ILE A 63 -31.44 -6.35 -17.40
C ILE A 63 -31.15 -5.34 -18.52
N SER A 64 -30.65 -5.83 -19.66
CA SER A 64 -30.36 -5.02 -20.84
C SER A 64 -31.63 -4.47 -21.49
N ASP A 65 -32.68 -5.28 -21.62
CA ASP A 65 -33.99 -4.90 -22.17
C ASP A 65 -34.69 -3.83 -21.33
N LEU A 66 -34.46 -3.83 -20.01
CA LEU A 66 -34.87 -2.77 -19.09
C LEU A 66 -34.00 -1.51 -19.20
N GLY A 67 -33.05 -1.45 -20.13
CA GLY A 67 -32.19 -0.30 -20.39
C GLY A 67 -31.12 -0.08 -19.32
N MET A 68 -30.76 -1.11 -18.57
CA MET A 68 -29.67 -1.04 -17.58
C MET A 68 -28.37 -1.56 -18.20
N ASN A 69 -27.45 -0.63 -18.48
CA ASN A 69 -26.15 -0.96 -19.05
C ASN A 69 -25.08 -0.88 -17.97
N PHE A 70 -24.83 -2.00 -17.29
CA PHE A 70 -23.75 -2.06 -16.32
C PHE A 70 -22.42 -2.21 -17.04
N ALA A 71 -21.42 -1.48 -16.55
CA ALA A 71 -20.04 -1.62 -16.97
C ALA A 71 -19.42 -2.88 -16.35
N GLY A 72 -20.13 -3.99 -16.13
CA GLY A 72 -19.64 -5.21 -15.48
C GLY A 72 -20.42 -5.59 -14.23
N HIS A 73 -20.25 -6.84 -13.81
CA HIS A 73 -20.98 -7.42 -12.69
C HIS A 73 -20.13 -8.40 -11.87
N ALA A 74 -20.59 -8.72 -10.67
CA ALA A 74 -20.11 -9.85 -9.87
C ALA A 74 -21.29 -10.51 -9.15
N CYS A 75 -21.38 -11.83 -9.24
CA CYS A 75 -22.37 -12.63 -8.52
C CYS A 75 -21.73 -13.23 -7.26
N ILE A 76 -22.26 -12.87 -6.08
CA ILE A 76 -21.64 -13.17 -4.79
C ILE A 76 -22.61 -13.72 -3.76
N THR A 77 -22.05 -14.39 -2.76
CA THR A 77 -22.65 -14.52 -1.44
C THR A 77 -22.08 -13.45 -0.52
N ALA A 78 -22.94 -12.91 0.37
CA ALA A 78 -22.55 -11.98 1.41
C ALA A 78 -22.73 -12.58 2.81
N LEU A 79 -22.92 -13.91 2.91
CA LEU A 79 -23.01 -14.59 4.19
C LEU A 79 -21.68 -14.46 4.94
N THR A 80 -21.78 -14.16 6.23
CA THR A 80 -20.62 -14.08 7.13
C THR A 80 -20.09 -15.48 7.41
N MET A 81 -18.78 -15.66 7.29
CA MET A 81 -18.12 -16.94 7.59
C MET A 81 -18.23 -17.30 9.07
N ASN A 82 -18.62 -18.55 9.35
CA ASN A 82 -18.47 -19.20 10.66
C ASN A 82 -17.46 -20.35 10.58
N GLU A 83 -16.83 -20.70 11.71
CA GLU A 83 -15.84 -21.78 11.77
C GLU A 83 -16.42 -23.14 11.34
N ASP A 84 -17.70 -23.36 11.67
CA ASP A 84 -18.46 -24.59 11.39
C ASP A 84 -19.05 -24.66 9.97
N ASP A 85 -18.84 -23.65 9.12
CA ASP A 85 -19.38 -23.64 7.77
C ASP A 85 -18.75 -24.74 6.89
N THR A 86 -19.58 -25.37 6.06
CA THR A 86 -19.14 -26.39 5.10
C THR A 86 -18.12 -25.84 4.10
N ASP A 87 -17.24 -26.72 3.59
CA ASP A 87 -16.22 -26.34 2.60
C ASP A 87 -16.80 -25.63 1.36
N GLY A 88 -18.04 -25.99 0.96
CA GLY A 88 -18.74 -25.35 -0.14
C GLY A 88 -19.11 -23.88 0.13
N VAL A 89 -19.45 -23.53 1.37
CA VAL A 89 -19.74 -22.14 1.77
C VAL A 89 -18.45 -21.32 1.80
N LYS A 90 -17.37 -21.89 2.35
CA LYS A 90 -16.03 -21.27 2.37
C LYS A 90 -15.52 -20.98 0.96
N GLN A 91 -15.70 -21.93 0.04
CA GLN A 91 -15.34 -21.77 -1.37
C GLN A 91 -16.13 -20.64 -2.05
N ARG A 92 -17.44 -20.54 -1.81
CA ARG A 92 -18.28 -19.49 -2.39
C ARG A 92 -17.94 -18.10 -1.87
N HIS A 93 -17.54 -17.97 -0.62
CA HIS A 93 -17.06 -16.68 -0.08
C HIS A 93 -15.74 -16.26 -0.73
N GLU A 94 -14.80 -17.18 -0.94
CA GLU A 94 -13.56 -16.89 -1.66
C GLU A 94 -13.83 -16.50 -3.13
N GLN A 95 -14.75 -17.20 -3.81
CA GLN A 95 -15.21 -16.82 -5.15
C GLN A 95 -15.82 -15.41 -5.16
N SER A 96 -16.60 -15.07 -4.13
CA SER A 96 -17.24 -13.75 -3.98
C SER A 96 -16.21 -12.64 -3.83
N TYR A 97 -15.19 -12.86 -3.00
CA TYR A 97 -14.08 -11.94 -2.81
C TYR A 97 -13.35 -11.68 -4.14
N ARG A 98 -12.95 -12.75 -4.84
CA ARG A 98 -12.25 -12.65 -6.13
C ARG A 98 -13.08 -11.95 -7.21
N ALA A 99 -14.36 -12.26 -7.31
CA ALA A 99 -15.25 -11.67 -8.31
C ALA A 99 -15.33 -10.15 -8.17
N VAL A 100 -15.47 -9.66 -6.93
CA VAL A 100 -15.54 -8.21 -6.65
C VAL A 100 -14.19 -7.53 -6.88
N CYS A 101 -13.09 -8.11 -6.39
CA CYS A 101 -11.74 -7.56 -6.59
C CYS A 101 -11.40 -7.43 -8.09
N ASN A 102 -11.59 -8.51 -8.85
CA ASN A 102 -11.34 -8.52 -10.29
C ASN A 102 -12.20 -7.49 -11.04
N LEU A 103 -13.49 -7.37 -10.66
CA LEU A 103 -14.39 -6.40 -11.27
C LEU A 103 -13.93 -4.97 -11.05
N ILE A 104 -13.49 -4.63 -9.83
CA ILE A 104 -12.99 -3.29 -9.49
C ILE A 104 -11.68 -2.99 -10.23
N GLU A 105 -10.73 -3.94 -10.22
CA GLU A 105 -9.43 -3.80 -10.88
C GLU A 105 -9.57 -3.60 -12.40
N GLN A 106 -10.39 -4.43 -13.07
CA GLN A 106 -10.62 -4.30 -14.51
C GLN A 106 -11.15 -2.91 -14.88
N ARG A 107 -12.05 -2.34 -14.08
CA ARG A 107 -12.60 -1.00 -14.36
C ARG A 107 -11.65 0.12 -14.04
N TYR A 108 -10.81 -0.06 -13.02
CA TYR A 108 -9.70 0.86 -12.77
C TYR A 108 -8.77 0.92 -13.98
N LEU A 109 -8.34 -0.23 -14.51
CA LEU A 109 -7.40 -0.32 -15.65
C LEU A 109 -7.99 0.18 -16.99
N GLN A 110 -9.28 -0.06 -17.24
CA GLN A 110 -9.96 0.44 -18.45
C GLN A 110 -10.15 1.97 -18.43
N ASN A 111 -10.32 2.58 -17.25
CA ASN A 111 -10.41 4.02 -17.12
C ASN A 111 -9.05 4.72 -17.35
N VAL A 112 -7.94 4.03 -17.04
CA VAL A 112 -6.58 4.52 -17.34
C VAL A 112 -6.30 4.54 -18.85
N THR A 113 -6.83 3.56 -19.60
CA THR A 113 -6.58 3.42 -21.05
C THR A 113 -7.44 4.34 -21.94
N ARG A 114 -8.62 4.78 -21.49
CA ARG A 114 -9.50 5.70 -22.26
C ARG A 114 -9.04 7.16 -22.34
N VAL A 115 -7.99 7.55 -21.61
CA VAL A 115 -7.51 8.95 -21.56
C VAL A 115 -6.49 9.26 -22.69
N HIS A 116 -6.19 8.32 -23.57
CA HIS A 116 -5.27 8.53 -24.70
C HIS A 116 -6.00 8.82 -26.03
N SER A 117 -6.43 10.08 -26.21
CA SER A 117 -6.34 10.73 -27.52
C SER A 117 -5.28 11.81 -27.45
N VAL A 118 -4.39 11.80 -28.44
CA VAL A 118 -3.03 12.37 -28.43
C VAL A 118 -3.01 13.89 -28.20
N PRO A 119 -2.19 14.34 -27.24
CA PRO A 119 -1.16 15.34 -27.54
C PRO A 119 0.22 14.72 -27.32
N THR A 120 1.13 15.03 -28.24
CA THR A 120 2.57 14.73 -28.23
C THR A 120 3.15 14.50 -26.83
N ILE A 121 3.44 13.23 -26.52
CA ILE A 121 4.01 12.78 -25.24
C ILE A 121 5.53 13.01 -25.28
N PRO A 122 6.12 13.89 -24.46
CA PRO A 122 7.54 13.81 -24.15
C PRO A 122 7.79 12.49 -23.39
N PRO A 123 8.98 11.86 -23.53
CA PRO A 123 9.22 10.47 -23.14
C PRO A 123 8.75 10.18 -21.71
N ALA A 124 8.15 8.99 -21.54
CA ALA A 124 7.51 8.51 -20.31
C ALA A 124 8.18 9.04 -19.03
N ARG A 125 7.48 9.90 -18.28
CA ARG A 125 7.91 10.30 -16.94
C ARG A 125 7.90 9.05 -16.06
N GLN A 126 9.08 8.49 -15.80
CA GLN A 126 9.27 7.37 -14.89
C GLN A 126 8.83 7.81 -13.48
N THR A 127 7.70 7.28 -13.00
CA THR A 127 7.25 7.50 -11.60
C THR A 127 8.21 6.79 -10.65
N LYS A 128 8.55 7.47 -9.55
CA LYS A 128 9.49 6.99 -8.53
C LYS A 128 8.77 6.58 -7.25
N ASN A 129 9.00 5.37 -6.78
CA ASN A 129 8.34 4.79 -5.61
C ASN A 129 9.11 5.14 -4.34
N ILE A 130 8.44 5.80 -3.39
CA ILE A 130 9.01 6.18 -2.09
C ILE A 130 8.22 5.48 -0.99
N VAL A 131 8.87 4.69 -0.16
CA VAL A 131 8.23 4.10 1.03
C VAL A 131 8.52 5.00 2.23
N LEU A 132 7.46 5.57 2.81
CA LEU A 132 7.51 6.43 3.99
C LEU A 132 7.14 5.62 5.23
N PHE A 133 8.10 5.44 6.14
CA PHE A 133 7.93 4.58 7.33
C PHE A 133 8.49 5.25 8.59
N GLY A 134 8.19 4.67 9.75
CA GLY A 134 8.60 5.17 11.07
C GLY A 134 7.51 5.01 12.13
N GLU A 135 7.82 5.41 13.36
CA GLU A 135 6.94 5.21 14.53
C GLU A 135 5.54 5.86 14.37
N ALA A 136 4.58 5.35 15.12
CA ALA A 136 3.25 5.97 15.22
C ALA A 136 3.39 7.40 15.77
N GLY A 137 2.68 8.35 15.15
CA GLY A 137 2.78 9.77 15.54
C GLY A 137 4.11 10.46 15.19
N ALA A 138 4.97 9.84 14.38
CA ALA A 138 6.18 10.48 13.85
C ALA A 138 5.90 11.64 12.86
N GLY A 139 4.66 11.75 12.36
CA GLY A 139 4.25 12.80 11.43
C GLY A 139 4.30 12.41 9.95
N LYS A 140 4.28 11.11 9.62
CA LYS A 140 4.35 10.58 8.25
C LYS A 140 3.30 11.19 7.30
N SER A 141 2.02 11.10 7.62
CA SER A 141 0.96 11.72 6.81
C SER A 141 1.11 13.25 6.71
N SER A 142 1.67 13.91 7.72
CA SER A 142 2.00 15.34 7.65
C SER A 142 3.17 15.63 6.70
N VAL A 143 4.16 14.73 6.60
CA VAL A 143 5.24 14.80 5.60
C VAL A 143 4.67 14.62 4.19
N VAL A 144 3.69 13.73 3.98
CA VAL A 144 2.99 13.61 2.69
C VAL A 144 2.34 14.95 2.30
N ASN A 145 1.58 15.56 3.23
CA ASN A 145 0.94 16.86 2.99
C ASN A 145 1.96 17.96 2.71
N LEU A 146 3.08 17.98 3.45
CA LEU A 146 4.20 18.90 3.23
C LEU A 146 4.80 18.72 1.84
N MET A 147 5.11 17.49 1.45
CA MET A 147 5.66 17.16 0.14
C MET A 147 4.68 17.50 -0.99
N ALA A 148 3.37 17.38 -0.78
CA ALA A 148 2.36 17.80 -1.74
C ALA A 148 2.22 19.33 -1.79
N GLY A 149 2.30 19.99 -0.63
CA GLY A 149 1.93 21.39 -0.42
C GLY A 149 0.43 21.63 -0.38
N GLU A 150 -0.35 20.57 -0.14
CA GLU A 150 -1.79 20.61 0.08
C GLU A 150 -2.17 19.44 1.01
N GLU A 151 -3.34 19.56 1.64
CA GLU A 151 -3.85 18.51 2.52
C GLU A 151 -4.42 17.36 1.67
N VAL A 152 -3.67 16.26 1.58
CA VAL A 152 -4.00 15.09 0.76
C VAL A 152 -4.18 13.84 1.60
N ALA A 153 -3.39 13.73 2.67
CA ALA A 153 -3.39 12.66 3.65
C ALA A 153 -4.11 13.12 4.91
N VAL A 154 -4.97 12.26 5.45
CA VAL A 154 -5.71 12.54 6.68
C VAL A 154 -4.75 12.45 7.87
N THR A 155 -4.55 13.56 8.58
CA THR A 155 -3.73 13.61 9.80
C THR A 155 -4.63 13.52 11.03
N SER A 156 -4.90 12.31 11.53
CA SER A 156 -5.61 12.15 12.81
C SER A 156 -4.60 12.00 13.96
N LEU A 157 -4.87 12.66 15.09
CA LEU A 157 -4.12 12.52 16.35
C LEU A 157 -4.53 11.26 17.14
N SER A 158 -5.56 10.55 16.70
CA SER A 158 -6.19 9.47 17.45
C SER A 158 -6.31 8.15 16.67
N MET A 159 -6.27 7.10 17.50
CA MET A 159 -6.68 5.72 17.31
C MET A 159 -5.56 4.74 16.91
N ARG A 160 -5.30 3.83 17.88
CA ARG A 160 -4.73 2.50 17.70
C ARG A 160 -5.17 1.92 16.35
N ARG A 161 -4.23 1.76 15.43
CA ARG A 161 -4.46 1.08 14.15
C ARG A 161 -3.36 0.04 13.99
N CYS A 162 -3.67 -1.15 14.48
CA CYS A 162 -2.76 -2.29 14.65
C CYS A 162 -2.67 -3.19 13.40
N THR A 163 -3.00 -2.67 12.22
CA THR A 163 -2.78 -3.35 10.93
C THR A 163 -1.88 -2.47 10.09
N LEU A 164 -0.80 -3.04 9.54
CA LEU A 164 0.01 -2.32 8.57
C LEU A 164 -0.81 -2.14 7.29
N ASN A 165 -1.41 -0.96 7.17
CA ASN A 165 -2.11 -0.48 5.99
C ASN A 165 -1.24 0.64 5.40
N TRP A 166 -1.10 0.65 4.09
CA TRP A 166 -0.46 1.74 3.38
C TRP A 166 -1.48 2.46 2.51
N GLN A 167 -1.26 3.77 2.35
CA GLN A 167 -1.98 4.58 1.37
C GLN A 167 -0.94 5.19 0.45
N ASP A 168 -1.14 5.06 -0.87
CA ASP A 168 -0.27 5.72 -1.83
C ASP A 168 -0.79 7.10 -2.22
N TYR A 169 0.16 8.02 -2.42
CA TYR A 169 -0.08 9.39 -2.85
C TYR A 169 0.85 9.72 -4.00
N THR A 170 0.29 10.14 -5.13
CA THR A 170 1.09 10.63 -6.24
C THR A 170 1.37 12.12 -6.07
N ILE A 171 2.64 12.48 -5.94
CA ILE A 171 3.10 13.85 -5.72
C ILE A 171 4.01 14.27 -6.88
N HIS A 172 3.81 15.50 -7.36
CA HIS A 172 4.58 16.08 -8.46
C HIS A 172 5.44 17.26 -7.97
N PHE A 173 6.75 17.16 -8.20
CA PHE A 173 7.72 18.25 -8.02
C PHE A 173 8.96 17.94 -8.87
N GLY A 174 9.79 18.94 -9.15
CA GLY A 174 11.04 18.71 -9.89
C GLY A 174 10.88 18.22 -11.34
N GLY A 175 9.69 18.41 -11.93
CA GLY A 175 9.34 17.81 -13.23
C GLY A 175 9.18 16.28 -13.23
N LYS A 176 9.24 15.63 -12.07
CA LYS A 176 9.11 14.18 -11.85
C LYS A 176 7.80 13.84 -11.13
N SER A 177 7.45 12.55 -11.14
CA SER A 177 6.31 12.01 -10.41
C SER A 177 6.80 11.04 -9.33
N TYR A 178 6.29 11.17 -8.12
CA TYR A 178 6.65 10.34 -6.98
C TYR A 178 5.40 9.66 -6.43
N LYS A 179 5.40 8.34 -6.32
CA LYS A 179 4.37 7.57 -5.64
C LYS A 179 4.86 7.30 -4.21
N VAL A 180 4.32 8.04 -3.26
CA VAL A 180 4.69 7.97 -1.84
C VAL A 180 3.72 7.04 -1.12
N PHE A 181 4.24 5.95 -0.56
CA PHE A 181 3.46 5.00 0.22
C PHE A 181 3.60 5.33 1.70
N ASP A 182 2.57 5.94 2.28
CA ASP A 182 2.48 6.25 3.71
C ASP A 182 2.05 5.00 4.47
N THR A 183 2.95 4.43 5.27
CA THR A 183 2.63 3.24 6.07
C THR A 183 2.04 3.65 7.42
N THR A 184 1.12 2.86 7.97
CA THR A 184 0.88 2.92 9.42
C THR A 184 2.16 2.47 10.14
N GLY A 185 2.50 3.11 11.26
CA GLY A 185 3.74 2.81 11.98
C GLY A 185 3.67 1.44 12.65
N ILE A 186 4.74 0.65 12.58
CA ILE A 186 4.86 -0.58 13.35
C ILE A 186 5.51 -0.22 14.69
N GLU A 187 4.81 -0.45 15.79
CA GLU A 187 5.33 -0.26 17.14
C GLU A 187 5.14 -1.55 17.93
N GLU A 188 6.24 -2.12 18.44
CA GLU A 188 6.22 -3.40 19.17
C GLU A 188 5.61 -3.25 20.58
N SER A 189 5.77 -2.08 21.20
CA SER A 189 5.26 -1.82 22.55
C SER A 189 3.75 -1.57 22.55
N GLY A 190 3.00 -2.44 23.25
CA GLY A 190 1.56 -2.28 23.47
C GLY A 190 0.65 -3.03 22.49
N LEU A 191 1.23 -3.82 21.58
CA LEU A 191 0.51 -4.76 20.71
C LEU A 191 0.52 -6.18 21.29
N GLU A 192 -0.53 -6.94 20.98
CA GLU A 192 -0.49 -8.40 21.11
C GLU A 192 0.45 -8.98 20.04
N LYS A 193 1.11 -10.10 20.36
CA LYS A 193 2.15 -10.71 19.53
C LYS A 193 1.66 -10.99 18.11
N GLU A 194 0.43 -11.48 17.98
CA GLU A 194 -0.24 -11.82 16.72
C GLU A 194 -0.49 -10.60 15.82
N GLU A 195 -0.86 -9.45 16.40
CA GLU A 195 -1.06 -8.19 15.66
C GLU A 195 0.27 -7.68 15.07
N TYR A 196 1.33 -7.72 15.87
CA TYR A 196 2.67 -7.36 15.43
C TYR A 196 3.17 -8.26 14.29
N LEU A 197 2.98 -9.58 14.43
CA LEU A 197 3.34 -10.55 13.39
C LEU A 197 2.57 -10.31 12.08
N THR A 198 1.27 -10.00 12.17
CA THR A 198 0.44 -9.66 11.01
C THR A 198 0.92 -8.38 10.32
N ALA A 199 1.24 -7.33 11.08
CA ALA A 199 1.78 -6.09 10.54
C ALA A 199 3.11 -6.31 9.80
N VAL A 200 3.98 -7.16 10.34
CA VAL A 200 5.26 -7.51 9.74
C VAL A 200 5.07 -8.34 8.45
N ALA A 201 4.17 -9.32 8.45
CA ALA A 201 3.84 -10.11 7.25
C ALA A 201 3.26 -9.21 6.13
N ASN A 202 2.37 -8.28 6.47
CA ASN A 202 1.81 -7.33 5.52
C ASN A 202 2.89 -6.41 4.91
N ALA A 203 3.84 -5.93 5.72
CA ALA A 203 4.95 -5.11 5.23
C ALA A 203 5.84 -5.88 4.24
N TYR A 204 6.10 -7.16 4.52
CA TYR A 204 6.84 -8.02 3.60
C TYR A 204 6.09 -8.20 2.27
N MET A 205 4.80 -8.52 2.31
CA MET A 205 3.97 -8.68 1.12
C MET A 205 3.87 -7.38 0.31
N PHE A 206 3.77 -6.24 0.99
CA PHE A 206 3.76 -4.92 0.37
C PHE A 206 5.05 -4.63 -0.41
N ILE A 207 6.23 -4.79 0.23
CA ILE A 207 7.51 -4.56 -0.45
C ILE A 207 7.70 -5.52 -1.62
N LYS A 208 7.26 -6.78 -1.47
CA LYS A 208 7.28 -7.77 -2.56
C LYS A 208 6.39 -7.36 -3.74
N ALA A 209 5.19 -6.85 -3.48
CA ALA A 209 4.28 -6.37 -4.53
C ALA A 209 4.90 -5.17 -5.26
N LEU A 210 5.50 -4.22 -4.53
CA LEU A 210 6.19 -3.08 -5.14
C LEU A 210 7.36 -3.52 -6.02
N ASP A 211 8.10 -4.55 -5.63
CA ASP A 211 9.16 -5.08 -6.47
C ASP A 211 8.65 -5.57 -7.84
N ALA A 212 7.52 -6.28 -7.86
CA ALA A 212 6.92 -6.74 -9.10
C ALA A 212 6.53 -5.57 -10.03
N GLU A 213 6.26 -4.40 -9.48
CA GLU A 213 5.79 -3.20 -10.19
C GLU A 213 6.87 -2.15 -10.47
N GLY A 214 8.13 -2.41 -10.09
CA GLY A 214 9.24 -1.51 -10.39
C GLY A 214 10.22 -1.25 -9.25
N GLY A 215 9.95 -1.79 -8.06
CA GLY A 215 10.81 -1.67 -6.88
C GLY A 215 10.54 -0.40 -6.06
N VAL A 216 11.35 -0.23 -5.03
CA VAL A 216 11.40 0.99 -4.21
C VAL A 216 12.61 1.80 -4.64
N ASP A 217 12.40 3.07 -4.98
CA ASP A 217 13.48 3.98 -5.38
C ASP A 217 14.10 4.71 -4.16
N LEU A 218 13.34 4.89 -3.07
CA LEU A 218 13.80 5.58 -1.87
C LEU A 218 13.02 5.13 -0.63
N LEU A 219 13.75 4.96 0.47
CA LEU A 219 13.20 4.82 1.82
C LEU A 219 13.24 6.19 2.52
N LEU A 220 12.07 6.71 2.89
CA LEU A 220 11.95 7.94 3.67
C LEU A 220 11.60 7.59 5.11
N PHE A 221 12.58 7.68 5.99
CA PHE A 221 12.43 7.34 7.40
C PHE A 221 12.04 8.57 8.21
N CYS A 222 10.81 8.59 8.70
CA CYS A 222 10.24 9.70 9.46
C CYS A 222 10.48 9.52 10.96
N VAL A 223 11.12 10.50 11.58
CA VAL A 223 11.51 10.50 12.99
C VAL A 223 11.03 11.78 13.64
N ARG A 224 10.38 11.67 14.80
CA ARG A 224 9.97 12.84 15.57
C ARG A 224 11.10 13.28 16.49
N ALA A 225 11.50 14.55 16.39
CA ALA A 225 12.48 15.13 17.28
C ALA A 225 12.08 14.94 18.76
N GLY A 226 13.04 14.50 19.58
CA GLY A 226 12.83 14.24 21.00
C GLY A 226 12.17 12.91 21.34
N ARG A 227 11.84 12.06 20.35
CA ARG A 227 11.39 10.68 20.58
C ARG A 227 12.42 9.69 20.07
N PHE A 228 13.17 9.12 21.00
CA PHE A 228 14.20 8.16 20.71
C PHE A 228 13.94 6.89 21.51
N THR A 229 13.34 5.91 20.84
CA THR A 229 12.90 4.67 21.47
C THR A 229 13.59 3.47 20.82
N ALA A 230 13.44 2.28 21.41
CA ALA A 230 13.86 1.04 20.75
C ALA A 230 13.15 0.84 19.40
N ALA A 231 11.93 1.38 19.23
CA ALA A 231 11.18 1.28 17.98
C ALA A 231 11.85 2.04 16.82
N LEU A 232 12.66 3.08 17.09
CA LEU A 232 13.49 3.75 16.08
C LEU A 232 14.46 2.75 15.42
N GLN A 233 15.20 2.02 16.25
CA GLN A 233 16.18 1.04 15.76
C GLN A 233 15.48 -0.16 15.13
N SER A 234 14.41 -0.67 15.75
CA SER A 234 13.65 -1.80 15.20
C SER A 234 13.05 -1.49 13.83
N ASN A 235 12.47 -0.29 13.64
CA ASN A 235 11.94 0.12 12.33
C ASN A 235 13.03 0.25 11.26
N TYR A 236 14.19 0.83 11.61
CA TYR A 236 15.33 0.91 10.69
C TYR A 236 15.80 -0.49 10.26
N ARG A 237 16.06 -1.38 11.24
CA ARG A 237 16.50 -2.76 10.96
C ARG A 237 15.49 -3.50 10.09
N PHE A 238 14.21 -3.35 10.40
CA PHE A 238 13.15 -4.04 9.69
C PHE A 238 13.01 -3.56 8.24
N PHE A 239 12.82 -2.26 7.99
CA PHE A 239 12.59 -1.77 6.63
C PHE A 239 13.87 -1.73 5.78
N TYR A 240 14.97 -1.23 6.33
CA TYR A 240 16.19 -1.04 5.55
C TYR A 240 17.02 -2.32 5.45
N GLU A 241 17.29 -2.99 6.58
CA GLU A 241 18.22 -4.14 6.57
C GLU A 241 17.56 -5.46 6.19
N PHE A 242 16.31 -5.67 6.62
CA PHE A 242 15.58 -6.89 6.36
C PHE A 242 14.77 -6.81 5.07
N LEU A 243 13.78 -5.92 4.99
CA LEU A 243 12.89 -5.85 3.81
C LEU A 243 13.62 -5.39 2.55
N CYS A 244 14.47 -4.36 2.65
CA CYS A 244 15.17 -3.79 1.49
C CYS A 244 16.63 -4.24 1.36
N GLU A 245 17.11 -5.12 2.25
CA GLU A 245 18.47 -5.69 2.24
C GLU A 245 19.62 -4.66 2.11
N LYS A 246 19.44 -3.43 2.60
CA LYS A 246 20.38 -2.30 2.45
C LYS A 246 20.66 -1.89 1.00
N LYS A 247 19.77 -2.22 0.05
CA LYS A 247 19.95 -1.96 -1.39
C LYS A 247 19.24 -0.69 -1.88
N VAL A 248 18.41 -0.07 -1.05
CA VAL A 248 17.62 1.11 -1.39
C VAL A 248 18.15 2.29 -0.57
N PRO A 249 18.41 3.46 -1.16
CA PRO A 249 18.85 4.62 -0.40
C PRO A 249 17.81 4.98 0.66
N ILE A 250 18.29 5.27 1.87
CA ILE A 250 17.46 5.68 3.01
C ILE A 250 17.83 7.10 3.45
N VAL A 251 16.83 7.94 3.66
CA VAL A 251 16.99 9.32 4.15
C VAL A 251 16.09 9.59 5.35
N LEU A 252 16.45 10.57 6.18
CA LEU A 252 15.66 10.98 7.34
C LEU A 252 14.80 12.21 7.06
N ALA A 253 13.54 12.17 7.51
CA ALA A 253 12.71 13.34 7.74
C ALA A 253 12.54 13.53 9.25
N ILE A 254 13.11 14.60 9.80
CA ILE A 254 13.06 14.89 11.24
C ILE A 254 11.97 15.94 11.48
N THR A 255 10.88 15.53 12.12
CA THR A 255 9.69 16.36 12.33
C THR A 255 9.67 16.99 13.74
N ASN A 256 8.68 17.85 14.00
CA ASN A 256 8.44 18.51 15.29
C ASN A 256 9.53 19.54 15.67
N LEU A 257 10.06 20.27 14.68
CA LEU A 257 11.10 21.29 14.86
C LEU A 257 10.56 22.72 14.77
N GLU A 258 9.24 22.94 14.82
CA GLU A 258 8.61 24.27 14.74
C GLU A 258 9.04 25.23 15.85
N ARG A 259 9.59 24.73 16.96
CA ARG A 259 10.05 25.52 18.10
C ARG A 259 11.54 25.90 18.04
N GLU A 260 12.33 25.26 17.17
CA GLU A 260 13.75 25.57 17.01
C GLU A 260 13.94 26.97 16.41
N GLN A 261 15.05 27.66 16.69
CA GLN A 261 15.34 28.94 16.02
C GLN A 261 15.73 28.73 14.55
N ARG A 262 16.63 27.77 14.27
CA ARG A 262 16.85 27.18 12.95
C ARG A 262 16.66 25.67 13.09
N MET A 263 15.89 25.06 12.20
CA MET A 263 15.53 23.63 12.33
C MET A 263 16.76 22.71 12.28
N GLU A 264 17.75 23.05 11.46
CA GLU A 264 19.01 22.27 11.33
C GLU A 264 19.89 22.31 12.60
N ASP A 265 19.76 23.32 13.48
CA ASP A 265 20.53 23.37 14.72
C ASP A 265 20.23 22.14 15.61
N TRP A 266 19.05 21.53 15.47
CA TRP A 266 18.71 20.29 16.17
C TRP A 266 19.60 19.13 15.72
N TRP A 267 19.86 19.00 14.42
CA TRP A 267 20.72 17.94 13.88
C TRP A 267 22.13 18.05 14.43
N GLU A 268 22.70 19.26 14.44
CA GLU A 268 24.05 19.50 14.96
C GLU A 268 24.21 19.00 16.42
N ARG A 269 23.17 19.15 17.25
CA ARG A 269 23.16 18.70 18.64
C ARG A 269 22.90 17.21 18.80
N GLU A 270 21.94 16.66 18.06
CA GLU A 270 21.34 15.34 18.38
C GLU A 270 21.76 14.22 17.42
N HIS A 271 22.40 14.50 16.27
CA HIS A 271 22.70 13.48 15.25
C HIS A 271 23.54 12.29 15.77
N GLY A 272 24.33 12.50 16.83
CA GLY A 272 25.10 11.45 17.48
C GLY A 272 24.24 10.27 17.96
N ILE A 273 22.94 10.48 18.17
CA ILE A 273 22.03 9.42 18.57
C ILE A 273 21.83 8.35 17.48
N PHE A 274 21.82 8.73 16.20
CA PHE A 274 21.68 7.77 15.10
C PHE A 274 22.91 6.86 15.03
N THR A 275 24.10 7.40 15.33
CA THR A 275 25.32 6.61 15.47
C THR A 275 25.22 5.59 16.62
N ARG A 276 24.67 6.00 17.78
CA ARG A 276 24.47 5.09 18.93
C ARG A 276 23.53 3.93 18.60
N TYR A 277 22.50 4.17 17.80
CA TYR A 277 21.58 3.14 17.30
C TYR A 277 22.05 2.42 16.03
N GLN A 278 23.26 2.72 15.54
CA GLN A 278 23.83 2.15 14.30
C GLN A 278 22.97 2.40 13.06
N ILE A 279 22.31 3.57 13.03
CA ILE A 279 21.48 4.03 11.92
C ILE A 279 22.36 4.85 10.97
N HIS A 280 22.49 4.38 9.74
CA HIS A 280 23.25 5.02 8.68
C HIS A 280 22.29 5.44 7.55
N VAL A 281 22.31 6.72 7.20
CA VAL A 281 21.41 7.28 6.17
C VAL A 281 22.18 8.11 5.17
N ALA A 282 21.65 8.20 3.95
CA ALA A 282 22.25 8.94 2.84
C ALA A 282 22.09 10.47 2.98
N GLY A 283 21.19 10.93 3.85
CA GLY A 283 20.97 12.34 4.16
C GLY A 283 19.76 12.54 5.08
N HIS A 284 19.51 13.79 5.46
CA HIS A 284 18.43 14.17 6.35
C HIS A 284 17.82 15.51 5.93
N ALA A 285 16.60 15.79 6.42
CA ALA A 285 15.99 17.10 6.41
C ALA A 285 15.35 17.38 7.77
N CYS A 286 15.73 18.50 8.39
CA CYS A 286 15.08 19.02 9.59
C CYS A 286 13.88 19.88 9.19
N ILE A 287 12.67 19.42 9.53
CA ILE A 287 11.43 19.99 9.01
C ILE A 287 10.38 20.26 10.09
N THR A 288 9.44 21.12 9.74
CA THR A 288 8.13 21.20 10.36
C THR A 288 7.04 20.98 9.30
N ALA A 289 5.96 20.31 9.69
CA ALA A 289 4.76 20.17 8.88
C ALA A 289 3.59 20.99 9.43
N VAL A 290 3.84 21.88 10.41
CA VAL A 290 2.82 22.78 10.95
C VAL A 290 2.49 23.84 9.91
N ASN A 291 1.33 23.70 9.30
CA ASN A 291 0.75 24.69 8.40
C ASN A 291 -0.03 25.71 9.23
N GLY A 292 0.53 26.90 9.43
CA GLY A 292 0.00 27.91 10.35
C GLY A 292 -0.40 29.21 9.66
N SER A 293 -1.05 30.11 10.41
CA SER A 293 -1.41 31.45 9.95
C SER A 293 -0.22 32.22 9.35
N PRO A 294 -0.45 33.21 8.46
CA PRO A 294 0.61 33.94 7.77
C PRO A 294 1.70 34.48 8.72
N GLY A 295 2.97 34.26 8.38
CA GLY A 295 4.12 34.69 9.18
C GLY A 295 5.23 33.65 9.24
N ARG A 296 5.98 33.61 10.36
CA ARG A 296 7.16 32.73 10.56
C ARG A 296 6.87 31.25 10.36
N HIS A 297 5.66 30.78 10.68
CA HIS A 297 5.26 29.38 10.52
C HIS A 297 5.06 29.00 9.05
N GLN A 298 4.48 29.89 8.23
CA GLN A 298 4.30 29.65 6.79
C GLN A 298 5.65 29.58 6.06
N GLN A 299 6.57 30.48 6.37
CA GLN A 299 7.90 30.46 5.76
C GLN A 299 8.64 29.17 6.10
N ARG A 300 8.61 28.75 7.37
CA ARG A 300 9.22 27.49 7.81
C ARG A 300 8.61 26.26 7.16
N TYR A 301 7.30 26.27 6.93
CA TYR A 301 6.62 25.21 6.20
C TYR A 301 7.15 25.14 4.76
N GLU A 302 7.27 26.28 4.07
CA GLU A 302 7.80 26.28 2.69
C GLU A 302 9.30 25.91 2.65
N ASP A 303 10.11 26.41 3.59
CA ASP A 303 11.52 26.02 3.75
C ASP A 303 11.64 24.51 3.96
N SER A 304 10.78 23.93 4.82
CA SER A 304 10.71 22.49 5.07
C SER A 304 10.32 21.71 3.82
N ARG A 305 9.36 22.23 3.04
CA ARG A 305 8.90 21.63 1.79
C ARG A 305 10.00 21.63 0.73
N VAL A 306 10.74 22.73 0.60
CA VAL A 306 11.91 22.82 -0.29
C VAL A 306 12.98 21.84 0.16
N ALA A 307 13.32 21.81 1.45
CA ALA A 307 14.37 20.94 1.99
C ALA A 307 14.07 19.44 1.72
N ILE A 308 12.86 18.97 2.05
CA ILE A 308 12.51 17.56 1.87
C ILE A 308 12.43 17.16 0.40
N ARG A 309 11.88 18.02 -0.47
CA ARG A 309 11.79 17.75 -1.91
C ARG A 309 13.17 17.70 -2.55
N LYS A 310 14.04 18.65 -2.19
CA LYS A 310 15.43 18.69 -2.66
C LYS A 310 16.19 17.43 -2.24
N LEU A 311 16.07 17.01 -0.98
CA LEU A 311 16.68 15.78 -0.49
C LEU A 311 16.21 14.55 -1.30
N VAL A 312 14.90 14.43 -1.54
CA VAL A 312 14.33 13.33 -2.34
C VAL A 312 14.83 13.36 -3.79
N GLU A 313 14.87 14.54 -4.41
CA GLU A 313 15.38 14.72 -5.78
C GLU A 313 16.85 14.34 -5.91
N GLU A 314 17.68 14.83 -4.99
CA GLU A 314 19.11 14.58 -4.99
C GLU A 314 19.41 13.11 -4.82
N LYS A 315 18.79 12.43 -3.85
CA LYS A 315 19.13 11.04 -3.53
C LYS A 315 18.60 10.04 -4.55
N ILE A 316 17.51 10.36 -5.23
CA ILE A 316 17.02 9.57 -6.37
C ILE A 316 17.83 9.87 -7.65
N ALA A 317 18.45 11.06 -7.78
CA ALA A 317 19.23 11.44 -8.96
C ALA A 317 20.72 11.09 -8.87
N SER A 318 21.33 11.13 -7.67
CA SER A 318 22.75 10.90 -7.45
C SER A 318 23.18 9.47 -7.74
N GLU A 319 22.25 8.52 -7.71
CA GLU A 319 22.54 7.13 -8.08
C GLU A 319 22.36 6.92 -9.59
N GLY A 320 23.37 7.35 -10.35
CA GLY A 320 23.65 6.88 -11.71
C GLY A 320 24.16 5.43 -11.73
N TRP A 321 23.57 4.52 -10.94
CA TRP A 321 23.79 3.09 -11.11
C TRP A 321 23.07 2.65 -12.39
N GLY A 322 23.85 2.25 -13.38
CA GLY A 322 23.41 2.05 -14.75
C GLY A 322 22.16 1.17 -14.89
N GLY A 323 21.16 1.68 -15.60
CA GLY A 323 20.32 0.89 -16.51
C GLY A 323 19.58 -0.33 -15.95
N GLY A 324 19.42 -0.45 -14.64
CA GLY A 324 18.70 -1.55 -14.02
C GLY A 324 17.80 -1.01 -12.95
N ARG A 325 16.48 -1.00 -13.22
CA ARG A 325 15.49 -1.23 -12.17
C ARG A 325 16.10 -2.24 -11.20
N ILE A 326 16.32 -1.88 -9.94
CA ILE A 326 16.75 -2.86 -8.95
C ILE A 326 15.54 -3.77 -8.77
N LYS A 327 15.42 -4.78 -9.64
CA LYS A 327 14.61 -5.96 -9.40
C LYS A 327 15.20 -6.53 -8.13
N PHE A 328 14.42 -6.52 -7.06
CA PHE A 328 14.63 -7.32 -5.88
C PHE A 328 14.82 -8.76 -6.37
N MET A 329 16.07 -9.17 -6.53
CA MET A 329 16.39 -10.57 -6.58
C MET A 329 16.26 -11.05 -5.14
N MET A 330 15.02 -11.25 -4.69
CA MET A 330 14.77 -12.31 -3.73
C MET A 330 15.48 -13.55 -4.26
N LEU A 331 16.14 -14.24 -3.35
CA LEU A 331 16.79 -15.52 -3.57
C LEU A 331 15.77 -16.63 -3.91
N VAL A 332 14.98 -16.46 -4.97
CA VAL A 332 14.05 -17.44 -5.53
C VAL A 332 14.58 -17.95 -6.89
N ARG A 333 15.51 -17.24 -7.54
CA ARG A 333 16.15 -17.75 -8.77
C ARG A 333 17.07 -18.96 -8.52
N ALA A 334 17.66 -19.10 -7.34
CA ALA A 334 18.43 -20.30 -6.99
C ALA A 334 17.55 -21.54 -6.72
N LEU A 335 16.22 -21.39 -6.60
CA LEU A 335 15.31 -22.45 -6.16
C LEU A 335 14.24 -22.82 -7.20
N LYS A 336 14.28 -22.23 -8.40
CA LYS A 336 13.43 -22.66 -9.54
C LYS A 336 13.81 -24.04 -10.10
N LYS A 337 14.86 -24.68 -9.59
CA LYS A 337 15.12 -26.10 -9.78
C LYS A 337 15.22 -26.75 -8.39
N ILE A 338 14.39 -27.77 -8.14
CA ILE A 338 14.49 -28.81 -7.08
C ILE A 338 13.50 -28.67 -5.89
N SER A 339 12.52 -29.59 -5.90
CA SER A 339 11.93 -30.43 -4.82
C SER A 339 11.58 -29.84 -3.43
N VAL A 340 10.63 -30.49 -2.73
CA VAL A 340 10.03 -30.18 -1.40
C VAL A 340 11.04 -29.80 -0.31
N LYS A 341 12.31 -30.26 -0.41
CA LYS A 341 13.41 -29.83 0.48
C LYS A 341 13.68 -28.30 0.44
N SER A 342 13.35 -27.63 -0.67
CA SER A 342 13.50 -26.18 -0.88
C SER A 342 12.60 -25.34 0.04
N LEU A 343 11.34 -25.74 0.27
CA LEU A 343 10.43 -25.00 1.17
C LEU A 343 10.96 -24.97 2.61
N HIS A 344 11.38 -26.13 3.12
CA HIS A 344 11.94 -26.23 4.47
C HIS A 344 13.25 -25.44 4.65
N ILE A 345 14.02 -25.26 3.57
CA ILE A 345 15.23 -24.41 3.57
C ILE A 345 14.84 -22.94 3.58
N LYS A 346 13.86 -22.51 2.76
CA LYS A 346 13.34 -21.12 2.76
C LYS A 346 12.84 -20.68 4.13
N LYS A 347 11.99 -21.47 4.79
CA LYS A 347 11.48 -21.19 6.15
C LYS A 347 12.59 -20.99 7.17
N ARG A 348 13.58 -21.91 7.19
CA ARG A 348 14.72 -21.83 8.12
C ARG A 348 15.61 -20.62 7.85
N THR A 349 15.86 -20.30 6.58
CA THR A 349 16.65 -19.13 6.18
C THR A 349 15.92 -17.83 6.55
N LEU A 350 14.62 -17.73 6.29
CA LEU A 350 13.81 -16.56 6.64
C LEU A 350 13.74 -16.34 8.16
N ALA A 351 13.46 -17.40 8.93
CA ALA A 351 13.46 -17.33 10.39
C ALA A 351 14.86 -16.99 10.96
N SER A 352 15.93 -17.51 10.36
CA SER A 352 17.30 -17.16 10.76
C SER A 352 17.60 -15.68 10.49
N GLN A 353 17.18 -15.15 9.34
CA GLN A 353 17.38 -13.75 8.99
C GLN A 353 16.53 -12.81 9.86
N LEU A 354 15.30 -13.17 10.18
CA LEU A 354 14.45 -12.42 11.13
C LEU A 354 15.09 -12.38 12.52
N LYS A 355 15.70 -13.47 12.97
CA LYS A 355 16.44 -13.51 14.24
C LYS A 355 17.70 -12.64 14.19
N GLU A 356 18.53 -12.82 13.17
CA GLU A 356 19.83 -12.16 13.06
C GLU A 356 19.70 -10.66 12.76
N ARG A 357 18.84 -10.30 11.79
CA ARG A 357 18.70 -8.92 11.28
C ARG A 357 17.66 -8.11 12.02
N CYS A 358 16.58 -8.71 12.51
CA CYS A 358 15.53 -7.99 13.24
C CYS A 358 15.60 -8.19 14.78
N GLY A 359 16.53 -9.02 15.29
CA GLY A 359 16.66 -9.28 16.72
C GLY A 359 15.49 -10.06 17.33
N MET A 360 14.66 -10.70 16.49
CA MET A 360 13.46 -11.41 16.94
C MET A 360 13.82 -12.69 17.71
N SER A 361 12.94 -13.08 18.64
CA SER A 361 13.03 -14.40 19.29
C SER A 361 12.94 -15.53 18.24
N GLY A 362 13.61 -16.65 18.50
CA GLY A 362 13.61 -17.79 17.56
C GLY A 362 12.23 -18.42 17.35
N GLU A 363 11.28 -18.22 18.27
CA GLU A 363 9.90 -18.66 18.12
C GLU A 363 9.10 -17.67 17.25
N THR A 364 9.17 -16.38 17.56
CA THR A 364 8.52 -15.30 16.80
C THR A 364 8.98 -15.30 15.33
N ALA A 365 10.28 -15.49 15.09
CA ALA A 365 10.84 -15.56 13.75
C ALA A 365 10.32 -16.77 12.94
N ARG A 366 10.06 -17.91 13.60
CA ARG A 366 9.50 -19.10 12.96
C ARG A 366 8.02 -18.91 12.63
N GLN A 367 7.24 -18.37 13.56
CA GLN A 367 5.82 -18.06 13.36
C GLN A 367 5.63 -17.07 12.21
N LEU A 368 6.46 -16.03 12.14
CA LEU A 368 6.40 -15.07 11.05
C LEU A 368 6.75 -15.68 9.68
N ALA A 369 7.77 -16.55 9.65
CA ALA A 369 8.12 -17.26 8.43
C ALA A 369 6.96 -18.15 7.92
N ASP A 370 6.22 -18.78 8.84
CA ASP A 370 5.02 -19.55 8.49
C ASP A 370 3.90 -18.69 7.90
N MET A 371 3.62 -17.53 8.50
CA MET A 371 2.60 -16.60 7.99
C MET A 371 2.95 -16.09 6.58
N ILE A 372 4.23 -15.76 6.34
CA ILE A 372 4.70 -15.31 5.03
C ILE A 372 4.55 -16.43 4.00
N GLU A 373 4.93 -17.68 4.32
CA GLU A 373 4.78 -18.80 3.38
C GLU A 373 3.32 -19.11 3.04
N GLN A 374 2.41 -19.05 4.02
CA GLN A 374 0.98 -19.23 3.79
C GLN A 374 0.41 -18.14 2.87
N GLY A 375 0.81 -16.87 3.07
CA GLY A 375 0.43 -15.75 2.20
C GLY A 375 1.02 -15.84 0.78
N GLU A 376 2.19 -16.47 0.61
CA GLU A 376 2.78 -16.71 -0.73
C GLU A 376 2.10 -17.89 -1.47
N ALA A 377 1.70 -18.94 -0.75
CA ALA A 377 1.04 -20.11 -1.32
C ALA A 377 -0.36 -19.77 -1.87
N THR A 378 -1.12 -18.92 -1.17
CA THR A 378 -2.41 -18.40 -1.63
C THR A 378 -2.25 -17.48 -2.85
N ALA A 379 -1.20 -16.65 -2.89
CA ALA A 379 -0.92 -15.79 -4.05
C ALA A 379 -0.46 -16.59 -5.30
N THR A 380 0.28 -17.69 -5.12
CA THR A 380 0.82 -18.49 -6.23
C THR A 380 -0.21 -19.43 -6.85
N THR A 381 -1.11 -20.02 -6.04
CA THR A 381 -2.19 -20.90 -6.54
C THR A 381 -3.23 -20.15 -7.38
N CYS A 382 -3.37 -18.83 -7.20
CA CYS A 382 -4.18 -17.98 -8.08
C CYS A 382 -3.52 -17.68 -9.44
N GLY A 383 -2.19 -17.86 -9.58
CA GLY A 383 -1.45 -17.51 -10.79
C GLY A 383 -1.17 -18.65 -11.76
N SER A 384 -1.36 -19.92 -11.36
CA SER A 384 -0.99 -21.10 -12.16
C SER A 384 -2.14 -21.79 -12.88
N SER A 385 -3.36 -21.23 -12.88
CA SER A 385 -4.51 -21.76 -13.64
C SER A 385 -4.70 -21.11 -15.02
N PHE A 386 -3.75 -20.28 -15.45
CA PHE A 386 -3.64 -19.78 -16.83
C PHE A 386 -2.37 -20.35 -17.48
N ASP A 387 -2.36 -21.65 -17.76
CA ASP A 387 -1.52 -22.27 -18.80
C ASP A 387 -1.82 -23.78 -18.83
N THR A 388 -2.99 -24.14 -19.39
CA THR A 388 -3.22 -25.35 -20.19
C THR A 388 -4.45 -25.16 -21.04
#